data_AF-A0A222P6Z5-F1
#
_entry.id   AF-A0A222P6Z5-F1
#
_cell.length_a   1.000
_cell.length_b   1.000
_cell.length_c   1.000
_cell.angle_alpha   90.00
_cell.angle_beta   90.00
_cell.angle_gamma   90.00
#
_symmetry.space_group_name_H-M   'P 1'
#
loop_
_entity.id
_entity.type
_entity.pdbx_description
1 polymer ?
#
loop_
_entity_poly.entity_id
_entity_poly.type
_entity_poly.pdbx_seq_one_letter_code
_entity_poly.pdbx_strand_id
1 'polypeptide(L)'
;MKKGKGETLVESLISMFFVTLAIVPLSNLFLKTLKTNTKIDNVNLQNIEISNMIELIKVKKYEEMNNFSGKYEIADTNDFYNKFLIEKKYQILKNIDFTKNKIQIKIEKTDGFYLNEKGEKEYIFKIIANKMNDYYFPNFL
;
A
#
# COMPACT_ATOMS: atom_id res chain seq x y z
N MET A 1 -4.38 18.52 -65.63
CA MET A 1 -5.15 19.52 -64.85
C MET A 1 -4.25 20.08 -63.75
N LYS A 2 -4.00 21.40 -63.72
CA LYS A 2 -3.26 22.04 -62.61
C LYS A 2 -4.21 22.06 -61.39
N LYS A 3 -3.89 21.33 -60.32
CA LYS A 3 -4.59 21.48 -59.02
C LYS A 3 -4.51 22.95 -58.61
N GLY A 4 -5.64 23.54 -58.26
CA GLY A 4 -5.68 24.92 -57.80
C GLY A 4 -4.97 25.04 -56.45
N LYS A 5 -4.11 26.04 -56.26
CA LYS A 5 -3.43 26.27 -54.95
C LYS A 5 -4.42 26.36 -53.77
N GLY A 6 -5.67 26.77 -54.02
CA GLY A 6 -6.75 26.83 -53.03
C GLY A 6 -7.37 25.47 -52.66
N GLU A 7 -7.49 24.52 -53.59
CA GLU A 7 -7.95 23.14 -53.29
C GLU A 7 -6.97 22.44 -52.34
N THR A 8 -5.67 22.60 -52.57
CA THR A 8 -4.62 21.99 -51.74
C THR A 8 -4.59 22.55 -50.30
N LEU A 9 -4.96 23.82 -50.11
CA LEU A 9 -5.10 24.43 -48.78
C LEU A 9 -6.29 23.85 -48.01
N VAL A 10 -7.44 23.69 -48.68
CA VAL A 10 -8.66 23.13 -48.07
C VAL A 10 -8.44 21.65 -47.72
N GLU A 11 -7.83 20.86 -48.61
CA GLU A 11 -7.46 19.47 -48.34
C GLU A 11 -6.51 19.34 -47.13
N SER A 12 -5.56 20.27 -46.98
CA SER A 12 -4.63 20.30 -45.85
C SER A 12 -5.32 20.67 -44.52
N LEU A 13 -6.23 21.64 -44.53
CA LEU A 13 -7.02 22.03 -43.36
C LEU A 13 -7.94 20.89 -42.90
N ILE A 14 -8.61 20.23 -43.84
CA ILE A 14 -9.48 19.08 -43.55
C ILE A 14 -8.66 17.91 -42.98
N SER A 15 -7.48 17.63 -43.57
CA SER A 15 -6.58 16.59 -43.06
C SER A 15 -6.09 16.92 -41.65
N MET A 16 -5.70 18.17 -41.40
CA MET A 16 -5.29 18.62 -40.07
C MET A 16 -6.44 18.49 -39.07
N PHE A 17 -7.66 18.85 -39.45
CA PHE A 17 -8.85 18.70 -38.61
C PHE A 17 -9.08 17.24 -38.20
N PHE A 18 -9.06 16.30 -39.15
CA PHE A 18 -9.20 14.88 -38.84
C PHE A 18 -8.06 14.31 -38.01
N VAL A 19 -6.82 14.72 -38.29
CA VAL A 19 -5.64 14.35 -37.47
C VAL A 19 -5.80 14.87 -36.04
N THR A 20 -6.27 16.10 -35.86
CA THR A 20 -6.47 16.70 -34.53
C THR A 20 -7.59 15.99 -33.77
N LEU A 21 -8.70 15.66 -34.44
CA LEU A 21 -9.81 14.89 -33.87
C LEU A 21 -9.39 13.49 -33.41
N ALA A 22 -8.40 12.86 -34.05
CA ALA A 22 -7.88 11.57 -33.64
C ALA A 22 -6.82 11.69 -32.52
N ILE A 23 -5.87 12.61 -32.67
CA ILE A 23 -4.73 12.76 -31.75
C ILE A 23 -5.20 13.27 -30.38
N VAL A 24 -6.07 14.29 -30.31
CA VAL A 24 -6.44 14.93 -29.04
C VAL A 24 -7.11 13.94 -28.06
N PRO A 25 -8.14 13.17 -28.45
CA PRO A 25 -8.72 12.16 -27.56
C PRO A 25 -7.72 11.06 -27.18
N LEU A 26 -6.89 10.61 -28.14
CA LEU A 26 -5.90 9.55 -27.89
C LEU A 26 -4.84 10.00 -26.89
N SER A 27 -4.32 11.22 -27.02
CA SER A 27 -3.38 11.81 -26.06
C SER A 27 -4.01 11.95 -24.68
N ASN A 28 -5.27 12.38 -24.60
CA ASN A 28 -6.00 12.48 -23.33
C ASN A 28 -6.20 11.11 -22.67
N LEU A 29 -6.56 10.08 -23.44
CA LEU A 29 -6.66 8.70 -22.95
C LEU A 29 -5.31 8.20 -22.45
N PHE A 30 -4.24 8.41 -23.22
CA PHE A 30 -2.89 7.99 -22.84
C PHE A 30 -2.43 8.64 -21.53
N LEU A 31 -2.60 9.97 -21.40
CA LEU A 31 -2.28 10.69 -20.17
C LEU A 31 -3.11 10.20 -18.97
N LYS A 32 -4.40 9.92 -19.18
CA LYS A 32 -5.28 9.38 -18.13
C LYS A 32 -4.83 7.98 -17.70
N THR A 33 -4.46 7.12 -18.64
CA THR A 33 -3.94 5.78 -18.36
C THR A 33 -2.62 5.85 -17.58
N LEU A 34 -1.65 6.67 -18.00
CA LEU A 34 -0.39 6.84 -17.27
C LEU A 34 -0.60 7.35 -15.83
N LYS A 35 -1.46 8.34 -15.64
CA LYS A 35 -1.83 8.84 -14.29
C LYS A 35 -2.48 7.75 -13.44
N THR A 36 -3.28 6.88 -14.05
CA THR A 36 -3.95 5.78 -13.35
C THR A 36 -2.94 4.70 -12.94
N ASN A 37 -2.05 4.30 -13.86
CA ASN A 37 -1.02 3.30 -13.58
C ASN A 37 -0.08 3.74 -12.45
N THR A 38 0.45 4.97 -12.53
CA THR A 38 1.31 5.51 -11.46
C THR A 38 0.61 5.59 -10.10
N LYS A 39 -0.70 5.87 -10.08
CA LYS A 39 -1.50 5.83 -8.85
C LYS A 39 -1.63 4.39 -8.31
N ILE A 40 -1.88 3.41 -9.16
CA ILE A 40 -1.99 2.00 -8.78
C ILE A 40 -0.64 1.49 -8.24
N ASP A 41 0.46 1.80 -8.91
CA ASP A 41 1.81 1.41 -8.48
C ASP A 41 2.13 1.97 -7.08
N ASN A 42 1.81 3.24 -6.84
CA ASN A 42 1.99 3.85 -5.53
C ASN A 42 1.13 3.19 -4.43
N VAL A 43 -0.13 2.83 -4.74
CA VAL A 43 -0.99 2.10 -3.80
C VAL A 43 -0.43 0.71 -3.51
N ASN A 44 0.09 0.02 -4.52
CA ASN A 44 0.71 -1.30 -4.35
C ASN A 44 1.97 -1.24 -3.48
N LEU A 45 2.83 -0.24 -3.70
CA LEU A 45 4.02 -0.03 -2.87
C LEU A 45 3.65 0.26 -1.42
N GLN A 46 2.63 1.10 -1.17
CA GLN A 46 2.12 1.35 0.18
C GLN A 46 1.58 0.08 0.84
N ASN A 47 0.84 -0.73 0.08
CA ASN A 47 0.29 -1.99 0.53
C ASN A 47 1.40 -2.98 0.93
N ILE A 48 2.48 -3.08 0.15
CA ILE A 48 3.64 -3.90 0.49
C ILE A 48 4.26 -3.45 1.82
N GLU A 49 4.44 -2.14 2.01
CA GLU A 49 5.03 -1.64 3.26
C GLU A 49 4.12 -1.87 4.47
N ILE A 50 2.79 -1.76 4.32
CA ILE A 50 1.84 -2.13 5.38
C ILE A 50 1.95 -3.62 5.72
N SER A 51 2.10 -4.49 4.72
CA SER A 51 2.34 -5.92 4.94
C SER A 51 3.66 -6.15 5.68
N ASN A 52 4.73 -5.44 5.30
CA ASN A 52 6.02 -5.50 5.99
C ASN A 52 5.91 -5.05 7.46
N MET A 53 5.10 -4.03 7.76
CA MET A 53 4.83 -3.63 9.15
C MET A 53 4.18 -4.76 9.95
N ILE A 54 3.21 -5.47 9.37
CA ILE A 54 2.59 -6.64 10.01
C ILE A 54 3.63 -7.74 10.25
N GLU A 55 4.47 -8.05 9.26
CA GLU A 55 5.56 -9.03 9.41
C GLU A 55 6.53 -8.67 10.53
N LEU A 56 6.94 -7.40 10.61
CA LEU A 56 7.85 -6.92 11.66
C LEU A 56 7.23 -7.06 13.06
N ILE A 57 5.92 -6.88 13.19
CA ILE A 57 5.19 -7.13 14.45
C ILE A 57 5.19 -8.64 14.76
N LYS A 58 4.98 -9.50 13.76
CA LYS A 58 4.87 -10.96 13.98
C LYS A 58 6.15 -11.62 14.48
N VAL A 59 7.32 -11.01 14.29
CA VAL A 59 8.61 -11.54 14.82
C VAL A 59 8.69 -11.41 16.35
N LYS A 60 7.75 -10.72 16.99
CA LYS A 60 7.73 -10.48 18.43
C LYS A 60 7.36 -11.71 19.25
N LYS A 61 7.86 -11.73 20.48
CA LYS A 61 7.52 -12.79 21.44
C LYS A 61 6.07 -12.64 21.90
N TYR A 62 5.47 -13.74 22.36
CA TYR A 62 4.08 -13.76 22.81
C TYR A 62 3.79 -12.71 23.89
N GLU A 63 4.68 -12.58 24.88
CA GLU A 63 4.56 -11.59 25.95
C GLU A 63 4.52 -10.15 25.42
N GLU A 64 5.37 -9.84 24.43
CA GLU A 64 5.39 -8.53 23.78
C GLU A 64 4.10 -8.30 22.99
N MET A 65 3.65 -9.29 22.22
CA MET A 65 2.39 -9.23 21.46
C MET A 65 1.19 -8.98 22.37
N ASN A 66 1.16 -9.61 23.54
CA ASN A 66 0.13 -9.39 24.54
C ASN A 66 0.14 -7.95 25.08
N ASN A 67 1.33 -7.37 25.29
CA ASN A 67 1.48 -5.97 25.70
C ASN A 67 1.12 -4.98 24.58
N PHE A 68 1.31 -5.37 23.33
CA PHE A 68 0.91 -4.59 22.15
C PHE A 68 -0.57 -4.75 21.79
N SER A 69 -1.38 -5.45 22.58
CA SER A 69 -2.81 -5.55 22.29
C SER A 69 -3.49 -4.20 22.49
N GLY A 70 -4.08 -3.66 21.43
CA GLY A 70 -4.66 -2.34 21.44
C GLY A 70 -4.83 -1.74 20.05
N LYS A 71 -5.14 -0.44 20.01
CA LYS A 71 -5.22 0.37 18.79
C LYS A 71 -4.12 1.43 18.83
N TYR A 72 -3.40 1.56 17.72
CA TYR A 72 -2.29 2.49 17.54
C TYR A 72 -2.52 3.30 16.28
N GLU A 73 -2.34 4.61 16.40
CA GLU A 73 -2.22 5.51 15.26
C GLU A 73 -0.74 5.78 15.05
N ILE A 74 -0.24 5.57 13.84
CA ILE A 74 1.17 5.72 13.50
C ILE A 74 1.35 7.03 12.75
N ALA A 75 2.16 7.93 13.31
CA ALA A 75 2.44 9.23 12.72
C ALA A 75 3.50 9.14 11.62
N ASP A 76 4.55 8.36 11.85
CA ASP A 76 5.66 8.16 10.92
C ASP A 76 6.37 6.81 11.16
N THR A 77 7.38 6.51 10.34
CA THR A 77 8.14 5.26 10.40
C THR A 77 8.88 5.08 11.74
N ASN A 78 9.41 6.16 12.31
CA ASN A 78 10.12 6.09 13.60
C ASN A 78 9.15 5.88 14.75
N ASP A 79 7.98 6.53 14.71
CA ASP A 79 6.89 6.30 15.66
C ASP A 79 6.47 4.82 15.66
N PHE A 80 6.34 4.21 14.48
CA PHE A 80 6.11 2.76 14.37
C PHE A 80 7.20 1.94 15.04
N TYR A 81 8.48 2.19 14.69
CA TYR A 81 9.59 1.43 15.25
C TYR A 81 9.70 1.57 16.77
N ASN A 82 9.41 2.75 17.30
CA ASN A 82 9.43 2.99 18.73
C ASN A 82 8.26 2.30 19.46
N LYS A 83 7.04 2.40 18.92
CA LYS A 83 5.84 1.79 19.53
C LYS A 83 5.93 0.27 19.63
N PHE A 84 6.49 -0.38 18.61
CA PHE A 84 6.62 -1.84 18.57
C PHE A 84 8.04 -2.32 18.90
N LEU A 85 8.91 -1.45 19.42
CA LEU A 85 10.26 -1.77 19.85
C LEU A 85 11.08 -2.54 18.80
N ILE A 86 11.02 -2.10 17.53
CA ILE A 86 11.68 -2.78 16.41
C ILE A 86 13.19 -2.52 16.45
N GLU A 87 13.98 -3.60 16.50
CA GLU A 87 15.44 -3.51 16.50
C GLU A 87 15.96 -2.82 15.24
N LYS A 88 17.02 -2.02 15.38
CA LYS A 88 17.63 -1.27 14.26
C LYS A 88 17.95 -2.12 13.04
N LYS A 89 18.37 -3.38 13.24
CA LYS A 89 18.71 -4.31 12.14
C LYS A 89 17.51 -4.70 11.27
N TYR A 90 16.28 -4.54 11.76
CA TYR A 90 15.04 -4.85 11.05
C TYR A 90 14.30 -3.59 10.54
N GLN A 91 14.91 -2.41 10.66
CA GLN A 91 14.32 -1.15 10.18
C GLN A 91 14.50 -1.01 8.67
N ILE A 92 13.58 -1.62 7.91
CA ILE A 92 13.67 -1.76 6.44
C ILE A 92 12.62 -0.95 5.65
N LEU A 93 11.68 -0.29 6.32
CA LEU A 93 10.55 0.42 5.70
C LEU A 93 11.06 1.71 5.07
N LYS A 94 10.72 1.98 3.80
CA LYS A 94 11.26 3.14 3.07
C LYS A 94 10.20 3.98 2.39
N ASN A 95 9.17 3.35 1.81
CA ASN A 95 8.25 4.01 0.88
C ASN A 95 6.85 4.22 1.47
N ILE A 96 6.77 4.62 2.74
CA ILE A 96 5.49 4.88 3.40
C ILE A 96 5.16 6.37 3.33
N ASP A 97 4.04 6.69 2.68
CA ASP A 97 3.49 8.03 2.64
C ASP A 97 2.38 8.17 3.70
N PHE A 98 2.77 8.72 4.86
CA PHE A 98 1.86 8.99 5.99
C PHE A 98 0.96 10.22 5.77
N THR A 99 1.21 11.02 4.73
CA THR A 99 0.48 12.30 4.53
C THR A 99 -0.93 12.09 3.99
N LYS A 100 -1.16 11.02 3.22
CA LYS A 100 -2.46 10.74 2.61
C LYS A 100 -3.40 9.98 3.54
N ASN A 101 -2.88 9.04 4.32
CA ASN A 101 -3.64 8.23 5.26
C ASN A 101 -2.78 7.96 6.50
N LYS A 102 -3.29 8.34 7.67
CA LYS A 102 -2.69 7.89 8.92
C LYS A 102 -2.81 6.38 9.03
N ILE A 103 -1.71 5.68 9.29
CA ILE A 103 -1.73 4.22 9.40
C ILE A 103 -2.30 3.87 10.78
N GLN A 104 -3.35 3.07 10.78
CA GLN A 104 -3.97 2.55 12.00
C GLN A 104 -3.65 1.07 12.14
N ILE A 105 -3.09 0.69 13.28
CA ILE A 105 -2.78 -0.69 13.62
C ILE A 105 -3.64 -1.11 14.81
N LYS A 106 -4.33 -2.24 14.70
CA LYS A 106 -5.08 -2.86 15.79
C LYS A 106 -4.58 -4.28 15.99
N ILE A 107 -4.27 -4.62 17.23
CA ILE A 107 -3.87 -5.97 17.63
C ILE A 107 -4.90 -6.48 18.63
N GLU A 108 -5.65 -7.51 18.24
CA GLU A 108 -6.73 -8.09 19.04
C GLU A 108 -6.50 -9.57 19.30
N LYS A 109 -6.79 -10.02 20.52
CA LYS A 109 -6.86 -11.44 20.83
C LYS A 109 -8.04 -12.06 20.10
N THR A 110 -7.82 -13.23 19.53
CA THR A 110 -8.89 -14.07 19.00
C THR A 110 -9.37 -15.06 20.07
N ASP A 111 -10.46 -15.77 19.78
CA ASP A 111 -10.92 -16.87 20.63
C ASP A 111 -10.04 -18.13 20.50
N GLY A 112 -9.20 -18.20 19.45
CA GLY A 112 -8.27 -19.29 19.21
C GLY A 112 -7.06 -19.20 20.13
N PHE A 113 -6.64 -20.34 20.69
CA PHE A 113 -5.48 -20.44 21.56
C PHE A 113 -4.76 -21.76 21.39
N TYR A 114 -3.53 -21.78 21.87
CA TYR A 114 -2.70 -22.96 22.05
C TYR A 114 -2.34 -23.12 23.52
N LEU A 115 -1.94 -24.34 23.90
CA LEU A 115 -1.40 -24.60 25.22
C LEU A 115 0.12 -24.62 25.12
N ASN A 116 0.78 -23.80 25.95
CA ASN A 116 2.23 -23.84 26.04
C ASN A 116 2.69 -25.06 26.87
N GLU A 117 4.01 -25.24 27.01
CA GLU A 117 4.61 -26.36 27.75
C GLU A 117 4.17 -26.44 29.22
N LYS A 118 3.71 -25.32 29.79
CA LYS A 118 3.22 -25.23 31.17
C LYS A 118 1.71 -25.48 31.29
N GLY A 119 1.02 -25.73 30.17
CA GLY A 119 -0.43 -25.90 30.12
C GLY A 119 -1.22 -24.59 30.17
N GLU A 120 -0.55 -23.43 29.98
CA GLU A 120 -1.19 -22.13 29.95
C GLU A 120 -1.65 -21.75 28.54
N LYS A 121 -2.73 -20.97 28.45
CA LYS A 121 -3.31 -20.57 27.16
C LYS A 121 -2.54 -19.41 26.53
N GLU A 122 -2.02 -19.65 25.33
CA GLU A 122 -1.45 -18.63 24.46
C GLU A 122 -2.40 -18.35 23.29
N TYR A 123 -2.99 -17.16 23.27
CA TYR A 123 -4.00 -16.79 22.27
C TYR A 123 -3.36 -16.39 20.94
N ILE A 124 -4.05 -16.74 19.85
CA ILE A 124 -3.72 -16.22 18.52
C ILE A 124 -4.14 -14.75 18.48
N PHE A 125 -3.29 -13.88 17.95
CA PHE A 125 -3.59 -12.46 17.79
C PHE A 125 -3.89 -12.15 16.33
N LYS A 126 -4.90 -11.34 16.09
CA LYS A 126 -5.18 -10.75 14.79
C LYS A 126 -4.57 -9.35 14.74
N ILE A 127 -3.72 -9.13 13.76
CA ILE A 127 -3.08 -7.83 13.49
C ILE A 127 -3.80 -7.23 12.29
N ILE A 128 -4.35 -6.04 12.45
CA ILE A 128 -5.05 -5.29 11.41
C ILE A 128 -4.29 -4.00 11.19
N ALA A 129 -3.77 -3.78 9.98
CA ALA A 129 -3.15 -2.53 9.58
C ALA A 129 -3.90 -1.96 8.38
N ASN A 130 -4.64 -0.86 8.60
CA ASN A 130 -5.56 -0.29 7.63
C ASN A 130 -6.57 -1.33 7.08
N LYS A 131 -6.42 -1.72 5.80
CA LYS A 131 -7.28 -2.71 5.11
C LYS A 131 -6.68 -4.11 5.10
N MET A 132 -5.44 -4.27 5.55
CA MET A 132 -4.76 -5.55 5.62
C MET A 132 -4.94 -6.14 7.00
N ASN A 133 -5.03 -7.46 7.05
CA ASN A 133 -4.97 -8.20 8.30
C ASN A 133 -4.17 -9.48 8.11
N ASP A 134 -3.59 -9.92 9.21
CA ASP A 134 -2.94 -11.22 9.31
C ASP A 134 -2.99 -11.71 10.77
N TYR A 135 -2.52 -12.93 10.99
CA TYR A 135 -2.54 -13.58 12.28
C TYR A 135 -1.13 -13.85 12.79
N TYR A 136 -0.92 -13.55 14.06
CA TYR A 136 0.21 -13.99 14.83
C TYR A 136 -0.14 -15.28 15.56
N PHE A 137 0.67 -16.30 15.34
CA PHE A 137 0.57 -17.58 16.01
C PHE A 137 1.69 -17.66 17.07
N PRO A 138 1.36 -17.93 18.34
CA PRO A 138 2.37 -18.21 19.36
C PRO A 138 3.29 -19.35 18.90
N ASN A 139 4.60 -19.18 19.08
CA ASN A 139 5.58 -20.20 18.68
C ASN A 139 5.46 -21.43 19.60
N PHE A 140 5.45 -22.61 18.98
CA PHE A 140 5.35 -23.91 19.65
C PHE A 140 6.70 -24.62 19.83
N LEU A 141 7.81 -23.90 19.73
CA LEU A 141 9.16 -24.48 19.79
C LEU A 141 9.74 -24.40 21.19
#